data_AF-A0AA38XDH4-F1
#
_entry.id   AF-A0AA38XDH4-F1
#
_cell.length_a   1.000
_cell.length_b   1.000
_cell.length_c   1.000
_cell.angle_alpha   90.00
_cell.angle_beta   90.00
_cell.angle_gamma   90.00
#
_symmetry.space_group_name_H-M   'P 1'
#
loop_
_entity.id
_entity.type
_entity.pdbx_description
1 polymer ?
#
loop_
_entity_poly.entity_id
_entity_poly.type
_entity_poly.pdbx_seq_one_letter_code
_entity_poly.pdbx_strand_id
1 'polypeptide(L)'
;MATLSGDHQQGAKITVHWLESSRAQRILILLEELGLQYEIKPYKRDKDGLAPPELAQVHPLGKSPVVTITSPLQDQPLVLAETGAIIEYLTERWGPQLIPKRASIESPGESNLRNRYFMHYVEGSLMSLLTVAAVMQNIKNAPVPFFIKPITKAITGKIGESYLEPNFKSHFEFLEQQLKSAPGGGGYLCGNTMVESDIMLVFPLQAAQAWAGLSKARYPVLMAYLERMVEREAYKQAERRVVEVEGSFKPVF
;
A
#
# COMPACT_ATOMS: atom_id res chain seq x y z
N MET A 1 6.02 27.64 2.49
CA MET A 1 4.84 27.57 3.37
C MET A 1 3.72 28.40 2.73
N ALA A 2 2.85 27.77 1.94
CA ALA A 2 1.64 28.40 1.46
C ALA A 2 0.50 28.04 2.41
N THR A 3 -0.02 29.02 3.13
CA THR A 3 -1.27 28.92 3.90
C THR A 3 -2.42 28.68 2.93
N LEU A 4 -2.93 27.45 2.89
CA LEU A 4 -4.19 27.10 2.20
C LEU A 4 -5.36 27.68 3.00
N SER A 5 -5.67 28.95 2.77
CA SER A 5 -6.88 29.60 3.29
C SER A 5 -8.03 29.38 2.30
N GLY A 6 -8.74 28.29 2.52
CA GLY A 6 -9.88 27.81 1.75
C GLY A 6 -10.03 26.34 2.13
N ASP A 7 -11.25 25.88 2.40
CA ASP A 7 -11.49 24.48 2.77
C ASP A 7 -10.98 23.56 1.65
N HIS A 8 -9.75 23.05 1.81
CA HIS A 8 -9.07 22.23 0.81
C HIS A 8 -9.87 20.96 0.50
N GLN A 9 -10.67 20.50 1.47
CA GLN A 9 -11.58 19.36 1.35
C GLN A 9 -12.98 19.73 0.85
N GLN A 10 -13.29 21.02 0.69
CA GLN A 10 -14.59 21.51 0.17
C GLN A 10 -15.78 20.92 0.93
N GLY A 11 -15.65 20.83 2.26
CA GLY A 11 -16.65 20.28 3.17
C GLY A 11 -16.72 18.76 3.18
N ALA A 12 -15.86 18.07 2.42
CA ALA A 12 -15.83 16.62 2.40
C ALA A 12 -15.28 16.05 3.72
N LYS A 13 -15.98 15.09 4.31
CA LYS A 13 -15.49 14.31 5.46
C LYS A 13 -15.08 12.94 4.97
N ILE A 14 -13.87 12.53 5.36
CA ILE A 14 -13.27 11.25 4.96
C ILE A 14 -13.16 10.36 6.21
N THR A 15 -13.72 9.17 6.14
CA THR A 15 -13.55 8.12 7.16
C THR A 15 -12.79 6.95 6.54
N VAL A 16 -11.67 6.57 7.14
CA VAL A 16 -10.90 5.38 6.76
C VAL A 16 -11.31 4.23 7.66
N HIS A 17 -11.85 3.16 7.07
CA HIS A 17 -12.19 1.93 7.77
C HIS A 17 -10.93 1.09 7.93
N TRP A 18 -10.25 1.33 9.04
CA TRP A 18 -8.92 0.81 9.34
C TRP A 18 -9.01 -0.61 9.89
N LEU A 19 -8.48 -1.58 9.15
CA LEU A 19 -8.20 -2.91 9.67
C LEU A 19 -6.74 -2.95 10.08
N GLU A 20 -6.43 -3.48 11.27
CA GLU A 20 -5.05 -3.57 11.75
C GLU A 20 -4.12 -4.32 10.76
N SER A 21 -2.88 -3.82 10.66
CA SER A 21 -1.83 -4.38 9.81
C SER A 21 -2.29 -4.62 8.37
N SER A 22 -2.97 -3.64 7.77
CA SER A 22 -3.59 -3.80 6.46
C SER A 22 -3.10 -2.78 5.44
N ARG A 23 -3.52 -3.04 4.20
CA ARG A 23 -3.31 -2.20 3.03
C ARG A 23 -3.81 -0.76 3.21
N ALA A 24 -4.67 -0.49 4.20
CA ALA A 24 -5.18 0.84 4.52
C ALA A 24 -4.11 1.84 4.97
N GLN A 25 -2.93 1.37 5.39
CA GLN A 25 -1.80 2.25 5.70
C GLN A 25 -1.46 3.20 4.55
N ARG A 26 -1.52 2.70 3.30
CA ARG A 26 -1.25 3.50 2.10
C ARG A 26 -2.21 4.68 1.97
N ILE A 27 -3.46 4.50 2.40
CA ILE A 27 -4.47 5.55 2.37
C ILE A 27 -4.17 6.60 3.43
N LEU A 28 -3.80 6.21 4.65
CA LEU A 28 -3.43 7.16 5.70
C LEU A 28 -2.22 8.00 5.27
N ILE A 29 -1.18 7.36 4.72
CA ILE A 29 0.01 8.06 4.20
C ILE A 29 -0.40 9.08 3.15
N LEU A 30 -1.25 8.71 2.18
CA LEU A 30 -1.72 9.64 1.16
C LEU A 30 -2.50 10.82 1.76
N LEU A 31 -3.41 10.57 2.70
CA LEU A 31 -4.19 11.64 3.33
C LEU A 31 -3.29 12.64 4.06
N GLU A 32 -2.25 12.16 4.75
CA GLU A 32 -1.25 13.02 5.39
C GLU A 32 -0.39 13.79 4.37
N GLU A 33 0.01 13.17 3.26
CA GLU A 33 0.76 13.84 2.17
C GLU A 33 -0.06 14.95 1.51
N LEU A 34 -1.38 14.77 1.43
CA LEU A 34 -2.31 15.76 0.89
C LEU A 34 -2.78 16.78 1.94
N GLY A 35 -2.42 16.60 3.22
CA GLY A 35 -2.89 17.45 4.31
C GLY A 35 -4.41 17.41 4.51
N LEU A 36 -5.04 16.27 4.19
CA LEU A 36 -6.49 16.07 4.33
C LEU A 36 -6.81 15.59 5.74
N GLN A 37 -7.89 16.14 6.32
CA GLN A 37 -8.44 15.69 7.59
C GLN A 37 -9.27 14.42 7.40
N TYR A 38 -9.11 13.46 8.31
CA TYR A 38 -9.85 12.21 8.25
C TYR A 38 -10.08 11.62 9.64
N GLU A 39 -11.10 10.78 9.73
CA GLU A 39 -11.40 9.94 10.88
C GLU A 39 -10.91 8.51 10.62
N ILE A 40 -10.28 7.90 11.62
CA ILE A 40 -9.96 6.46 11.61
C ILE A 40 -11.07 5.73 12.36
N LYS A 41 -11.76 4.82 11.67
CA LYS A 41 -12.67 3.87 12.31
C LYS A 41 -11.98 2.51 12.41
N PRO A 42 -11.50 2.11 13.60
CA PRO A 42 -10.71 0.88 13.75
C PRO A 42 -11.58 -0.38 13.75
N TYR A 43 -11.03 -1.45 13.17
CA TYR A 43 -11.56 -2.80 13.11
C TYR A 43 -10.45 -3.78 13.47
N LYS A 44 -10.76 -4.73 14.37
CA LYS A 44 -9.82 -5.76 14.81
C LYS A 44 -10.06 -7.06 14.05
N ARG A 45 -8.99 -7.81 13.80
CA ARG A 45 -9.11 -9.14 13.22
C ARG A 45 -9.74 -10.10 14.23
N ASP A 46 -10.45 -11.09 13.72
CA ASP A 46 -10.97 -12.18 14.55
C ASP A 46 -9.86 -13.16 14.96
N LYS A 47 -10.24 -14.21 15.68
CA LYS A 47 -9.32 -15.27 16.13
C LYS A 47 -8.61 -16.02 14.99
N ASP A 48 -9.15 -15.97 13.79
CA ASP A 48 -8.62 -16.63 12.59
C ASP A 48 -7.81 -15.64 11.72
N GLY A 49 -7.61 -14.40 12.21
CA GLY A 49 -6.86 -13.35 11.54
C GLY A 49 -7.63 -12.67 10.40
N LEU A 50 -8.95 -12.89 10.29
CA LEU A 50 -9.79 -12.35 9.23
C LEU A 50 -10.43 -11.02 9.65
N ALA A 51 -10.89 -10.26 8.66
CA ALA A 51 -11.65 -9.04 8.93
C ALA A 51 -13.00 -9.38 9.60
N PRO A 52 -13.47 -8.54 10.53
CA PRO A 52 -14.68 -8.84 11.27
C PRO A 52 -15.93 -8.57 10.40
N PRO A 53 -17.08 -9.24 10.64
CA PRO A 53 -18.28 -9.12 9.82
C PRO A 53 -18.82 -7.69 9.67
N GLU A 54 -18.56 -6.81 10.64
CA GLU A 54 -18.96 -5.40 10.63
C GLU A 54 -18.31 -4.62 9.47
N LEU A 55 -17.15 -5.06 8.96
CA LEU A 55 -16.55 -4.43 7.78
C LEU A 55 -17.35 -4.72 6.50
N ALA A 56 -18.02 -5.88 6.43
CA ALA A 56 -18.90 -6.23 5.31
C ALA A 56 -20.17 -5.36 5.25
N GLN A 57 -20.55 -4.75 6.38
CA GLN A 57 -21.66 -3.78 6.43
C GLN A 57 -21.30 -2.45 5.76
N VAL A 58 -20.01 -2.15 5.60
CA VAL A 58 -19.53 -0.96 4.89
C VAL A 58 -19.41 -1.24 3.40
N HIS A 59 -18.73 -2.34 3.05
CA HIS A 59 -18.59 -2.79 1.67
C HIS A 59 -18.75 -4.32 1.58
N PRO A 60 -19.56 -4.89 0.67
CA PRO A 60 -19.96 -6.30 0.67
C PRO A 60 -18.81 -7.33 0.69
N LEU A 61 -17.63 -6.98 0.18
CA LEU A 61 -16.46 -7.87 0.19
C LEU A 61 -15.81 -8.01 1.58
N GLY A 62 -16.11 -7.12 2.54
CA GLY A 62 -15.54 -7.16 3.89
C GLY A 62 -14.01 -7.11 3.91
N LYS A 63 -13.40 -6.41 2.94
CA LYS A 63 -11.94 -6.24 2.83
C LYS A 63 -11.53 -4.81 3.16
N SER A 64 -10.25 -4.62 3.45
CA SER A 64 -9.61 -3.33 3.68
C SER A 64 -8.51 -3.11 2.63
N PRO A 65 -8.31 -1.88 2.11
CA PRO A 65 -8.92 -0.62 2.52
C PRO A 65 -10.35 -0.40 2.03
N VAL A 66 -11.13 0.34 2.81
CA VAL A 66 -12.39 0.97 2.40
C VAL A 66 -12.42 2.37 3.01
N VAL A 67 -12.86 3.35 2.23
CA VAL A 67 -13.11 4.72 2.71
C VAL A 67 -14.54 5.12 2.45
N THR A 68 -15.09 5.93 3.35
CA THR A 68 -16.37 6.60 3.16
C THR A 68 -16.12 8.10 3.07
N ILE A 69 -16.70 8.75 2.06
CA ILE A 69 -16.56 10.19 1.82
C ILE A 69 -17.96 10.80 1.76
N THR A 70 -18.27 11.73 2.67
CA THR A 70 -19.50 12.53 2.61
C THR A 70 -19.18 13.91 2.09
N SER A 71 -19.94 14.42 1.12
CA SER A 71 -19.79 15.77 0.58
C SER A 71 -21.12 16.52 0.67
N PRO A 72 -21.12 17.84 0.90
CA PRO A 72 -22.33 18.66 0.80
C PRO A 72 -23.01 18.60 -0.57
N LEU A 73 -22.31 18.12 -1.60
CA LEU A 73 -22.78 18.02 -2.98
C LEU A 73 -23.42 16.65 -3.30
N GLN A 74 -23.45 15.72 -2.36
CA GLN A 74 -23.97 14.37 -2.56
C GLN A 74 -24.96 14.00 -1.44
N ASP A 75 -26.11 13.44 -1.82
CA ASP A 75 -27.14 13.04 -0.86
C ASP A 75 -26.75 11.79 -0.05
N GLN A 76 -25.85 10.97 -0.59
CA GLN A 76 -25.40 9.72 0.02
C GLN A 76 -23.87 9.70 0.14
N PRO A 77 -23.32 9.09 1.21
CA PRO A 77 -21.89 8.88 1.33
C PRO A 77 -21.36 8.02 0.17
N LEU A 78 -20.25 8.46 -0.43
CA LEU A 78 -19.50 7.65 -1.38
C LEU A 78 -18.68 6.60 -0.61
N VAL A 79 -18.88 5.33 -0.91
CA VAL A 79 -18.07 4.23 -0.39
C VAL A 79 -17.10 3.76 -1.48
N LEU A 80 -15.80 3.85 -1.22
CA LEU A 80 -14.76 3.39 -2.14
C LEU A 80 -13.99 2.22 -1.52
N ALA A 81 -13.90 1.14 -2.27
CA ALA A 81 -13.00 0.01 -2.04
C ALA A 81 -11.92 -0.03 -3.14
N GLU A 82 -10.96 -0.94 -3.01
CA GLU A 82 -9.76 -1.07 -3.86
C GLU A 82 -8.73 0.04 -3.67
N THR A 83 -7.52 -0.33 -3.23
CA THR A 83 -6.46 0.63 -2.89
C THR A 83 -6.15 1.58 -4.05
N GLY A 84 -6.01 1.04 -5.27
CA GLY A 84 -5.69 1.83 -6.46
C GLY A 84 -6.78 2.86 -6.76
N ALA A 85 -8.05 2.43 -6.77
CA ALA A 85 -9.19 3.30 -7.05
C ALA A 85 -9.36 4.40 -5.99
N ILE A 86 -9.14 4.07 -4.70
CA ILE A 86 -9.17 5.05 -3.62
C ILE A 86 -8.06 6.10 -3.83
N ILE A 87 -6.82 5.65 -4.11
CA ILE A 87 -5.69 6.55 -4.33
C ILE A 87 -5.92 7.45 -5.54
N GLU A 88 -6.33 6.89 -6.68
CA GLU A 88 -6.64 7.66 -7.90
C GLU A 88 -7.73 8.70 -7.63
N TYR A 89 -8.83 8.32 -6.96
CA TYR A 89 -9.90 9.26 -6.63
C TYR A 89 -9.40 10.44 -5.76
N LEU A 90 -8.57 10.14 -4.76
CA LEU A 90 -8.02 11.15 -3.85
C LEU A 90 -7.01 12.06 -4.56
N THR A 91 -6.13 11.51 -5.39
CA THR A 91 -5.14 12.29 -6.13
C THR A 91 -5.78 13.12 -7.24
N GLU A 92 -6.75 12.60 -7.99
CA GLU A 92 -7.47 13.37 -9.00
C GLU A 92 -8.19 14.60 -8.40
N ARG A 93 -8.72 14.46 -7.18
CA ARG A 93 -9.52 15.51 -6.53
C ARG A 93 -8.70 16.50 -5.70
N TRP A 94 -7.73 16.01 -4.93
CA TRP A 94 -7.01 16.80 -3.93
C TRP A 94 -5.48 16.76 -4.08
N GLY A 95 -4.97 15.91 -4.98
CA GLY A 95 -3.54 15.70 -5.16
C GLY A 95 -3.05 15.65 -6.60
N PRO A 96 -3.51 16.51 -7.54
CA PRO A 96 -3.14 16.38 -8.95
C PRO A 96 -1.63 16.53 -9.18
N GLN A 97 -0.89 17.13 -8.24
CA GLN A 97 0.57 17.19 -8.24
C GLN A 97 1.25 15.82 -8.10
N LEU A 98 0.55 14.80 -7.59
CA LEU A 98 1.03 13.43 -7.47
C LEU A 98 0.79 12.60 -8.75
N ILE A 99 0.15 13.17 -9.76
CA ILE A 99 -0.13 12.53 -11.05
C ILE A 99 0.84 13.09 -12.10
N PRO A 100 1.77 12.29 -12.65
CA PRO A 100 2.66 12.78 -13.70
C PRO A 100 1.89 13.22 -14.94
N LYS A 101 2.36 14.27 -15.60
CA LYS A 101 1.78 14.76 -16.85
C LYS A 101 1.80 13.69 -17.93
N ARG A 102 0.65 13.54 -18.61
CA ARG A 102 0.52 12.65 -19.78
C ARG A 102 1.43 13.10 -20.92
N ALA A 103 1.68 12.18 -21.85
CA ALA A 103 2.41 12.48 -23.07
C ALA A 103 1.77 13.65 -23.83
N SER A 104 2.62 14.50 -24.38
CA SER A 104 2.26 15.61 -25.25
C SER A 104 3.31 15.70 -26.36
N ILE A 105 3.11 16.62 -27.31
CA ILE A 105 4.12 16.91 -28.35
C ILE A 105 5.46 17.33 -27.72
N GLU A 106 5.43 17.96 -26.54
CA GLU A 106 6.59 18.51 -25.84
C GLU A 106 7.19 17.56 -24.79
N SER A 107 6.49 16.47 -24.45
CA SER A 107 6.94 15.52 -23.42
C SER A 107 6.52 14.10 -23.77
N PRO A 108 7.45 13.14 -23.89
CA PRO A 108 7.13 11.74 -24.19
C PRO A 108 6.22 11.04 -23.17
N GLY A 109 6.02 11.64 -21.98
CA GLY A 109 5.12 11.11 -20.95
C GLY A 109 5.61 9.82 -20.29
N GLU A 110 6.92 9.52 -20.32
CA GLU A 110 7.48 8.29 -19.76
C GLU A 110 7.13 8.12 -18.26
N SER A 111 7.26 9.18 -17.46
CA SER A 111 6.88 9.17 -16.04
C SER A 111 5.41 8.81 -15.83
N ASN A 112 4.50 9.28 -16.69
CA ASN A 112 3.08 8.94 -16.61
C ASN A 112 2.83 7.49 -17.02
N LEU A 113 3.48 7.00 -18.07
CA LEU A 113 3.38 5.61 -18.49
C LEU A 113 3.86 4.66 -17.39
N ARG A 114 5.00 4.97 -16.77
CA ARG A 114 5.55 4.24 -15.62
C ARG A 114 4.59 4.27 -14.44
N ASN A 115 4.04 5.44 -14.11
CA ASN A 115 3.09 5.58 -13.01
C ASN A 115 1.87 4.67 -13.23
N ARG A 116 1.25 4.73 -14.40
CA ARG A 116 0.13 3.84 -14.75
C ARG A 116 0.51 2.37 -14.66
N TYR A 117 1.69 1.99 -15.17
CA TYR A 117 2.18 0.62 -15.05
C TYR A 117 2.28 0.18 -13.58
N PHE A 118 2.89 1.00 -12.72
CA PHE A 118 3.08 0.65 -11.32
C PHE A 118 1.79 0.67 -10.49
N MET A 119 0.84 1.56 -10.81
CA MET A 119 -0.50 1.55 -10.20
C MET A 119 -1.19 0.18 -10.38
N HIS A 120 -1.02 -0.47 -11.53
CA HIS A 120 -1.57 -1.81 -11.79
C HIS A 120 -0.66 -2.94 -11.28
N TYR A 121 0.65 -2.84 -11.49
CA TYR A 121 1.64 -3.86 -11.11
C TYR A 121 1.63 -4.19 -9.62
N VAL A 122 1.44 -3.17 -8.77
CA VAL A 122 1.48 -3.36 -7.32
C VAL A 122 0.44 -4.38 -6.86
N GLU A 123 -0.81 -4.26 -7.31
CA GLU A 123 -1.88 -5.18 -6.91
C GLU A 123 -1.90 -6.45 -7.78
N GLY A 124 -1.78 -6.27 -9.10
CA GLY A 124 -1.89 -7.37 -10.07
C GLY A 124 -0.70 -8.33 -10.07
N SER A 125 0.45 -7.94 -9.52
CA SER A 125 1.66 -8.77 -9.56
C SER A 125 2.28 -8.95 -8.18
N LEU A 126 2.81 -7.88 -7.56
CA LEU A 126 3.60 -8.02 -6.32
C LEU A 126 2.73 -8.41 -5.11
N MET A 127 1.62 -7.70 -4.86
CA MET A 127 0.72 -8.02 -3.74
C MET A 127 0.02 -9.36 -3.95
N SER A 128 -0.26 -9.74 -5.19
CA SER A 128 -0.81 -11.07 -5.50
C SER A 128 0.17 -12.17 -5.08
N LEU A 129 1.46 -12.03 -5.40
CA LEU A 129 2.51 -12.96 -4.95
C LEU A 129 2.67 -12.96 -3.43
N LEU A 130 2.69 -11.78 -2.79
CA LEU A 130 2.74 -11.66 -1.33
C LEU A 130 1.53 -12.31 -0.65
N THR A 131 0.35 -12.25 -1.25
CA THR A 131 -0.86 -12.89 -0.72
C THR A 131 -0.71 -14.41 -0.76
N VAL A 132 -0.20 -14.98 -1.85
CA VAL A 132 0.12 -16.43 -1.90
C VAL A 132 1.14 -16.80 -0.84
N ALA A 133 2.21 -16.01 -0.69
CA ALA A 133 3.22 -16.25 0.34
C ALA A 133 2.64 -16.19 1.77
N ALA A 134 1.75 -15.24 2.05
CA ALA A 134 1.05 -15.13 3.32
C ALA A 134 0.18 -16.36 3.62
N VAL A 135 -0.55 -16.86 2.61
CA VAL A 135 -1.32 -18.10 2.76
C VAL A 135 -0.40 -19.29 3.06
N MET A 136 0.76 -19.39 2.39
CA MET A 136 1.74 -20.45 2.68
C MET A 136 2.29 -20.34 4.11
N GLN A 137 2.53 -19.13 4.61
CA GLN A 137 2.94 -18.91 6.00
C GLN A 137 1.84 -19.32 6.99
N ASN A 138 0.58 -19.01 6.70
CA ASN A 138 -0.55 -19.44 7.53
C ASN A 138 -0.67 -20.96 7.59
N ILE A 139 -0.49 -21.67 6.47
CA ILE A 139 -0.48 -23.14 6.44
C ILE A 139 0.68 -23.70 7.28
N LYS A 140 1.86 -23.09 7.16
CA LYS A 140 3.06 -23.49 7.93
C LYS A 140 2.86 -23.30 9.45
N ASN A 141 2.14 -22.26 9.84
CA ASN A 141 1.89 -21.89 11.24
C ASN A 141 0.58 -22.46 11.80
N ALA A 142 -0.21 -23.17 10.99
CA ALA A 142 -1.49 -23.73 11.40
C ALA A 142 -1.33 -24.66 12.63
N PRO A 143 -2.28 -24.63 13.59
CA PRO A 143 -2.23 -25.45 14.79
C PRO A 143 -2.59 -26.91 14.47
N VAL A 144 -1.72 -27.60 13.75
CA VAL A 144 -1.86 -29.02 13.39
C VAL A 144 -1.07 -29.92 14.36
N PRO A 145 -1.52 -31.17 14.59
CA PRO A 145 -0.79 -32.15 15.40
C PRO A 145 0.68 -32.31 14.95
N PHE A 146 1.58 -32.56 15.90
CA PHE A 146 3.03 -32.55 15.63
C PHE A 146 3.46 -33.55 14.55
N PHE A 147 2.73 -34.65 14.37
CA PHE A 147 3.01 -35.67 13.36
C PHE A 147 2.62 -35.25 11.93
N ILE A 148 1.74 -34.25 11.77
CA ILE A 148 1.37 -33.68 10.46
C ILE A 148 2.32 -32.54 10.08
N LYS A 149 2.89 -31.82 11.05
CA LYS A 149 3.79 -30.66 10.82
C LYS A 149 4.93 -30.91 9.82
N PRO A 150 5.60 -32.08 9.79
CA PRO A 150 6.65 -32.34 8.80
C PRO A 150 6.13 -32.30 7.36
N ILE A 151 4.93 -32.81 7.13
CA ILE A 151 4.31 -32.88 5.80
C ILE A 151 3.93 -31.47 5.32
N THR A 152 3.26 -30.68 6.16
CA THR A 152 2.88 -29.30 5.81
C THR A 152 4.11 -28.41 5.59
N LYS A 153 5.17 -28.59 6.40
CA LYS A 153 6.44 -27.88 6.22
C LYS A 153 7.16 -28.28 4.92
N ALA A 154 7.14 -29.56 4.54
CA ALA A 154 7.75 -30.02 3.29
C ALA A 154 7.04 -29.44 2.06
N ILE A 155 5.70 -29.44 2.06
CA ILE A 155 4.90 -28.88 0.95
C ILE A 155 5.15 -27.37 0.82
N THR A 156 5.00 -26.63 1.92
CA THR A 156 5.22 -25.17 1.93
C THR A 156 6.66 -24.79 1.59
N GLY A 157 7.65 -25.57 2.05
CA GLY A 157 9.05 -25.39 1.69
C GLY A 157 9.30 -25.56 0.19
N LYS A 158 8.76 -26.64 -0.41
CA LYS A 158 8.90 -26.88 -1.85
C LYS A 158 8.28 -25.76 -2.70
N ILE A 159 7.08 -25.29 -2.34
CA ILE A 159 6.44 -24.15 -3.02
C ILE A 159 7.26 -22.87 -2.81
N GLY A 160 7.81 -22.68 -1.60
CA GLY A 160 8.75 -21.61 -1.29
C GLY A 160 9.92 -21.58 -2.28
N GLU A 161 10.69 -22.66 -2.33
CA GLU A 161 11.90 -22.79 -3.15
C GLU A 161 11.61 -22.78 -4.66
N SER A 162 10.54 -23.45 -5.11
CA SER A 162 10.28 -23.64 -6.55
C SER A 162 9.46 -22.52 -7.19
N TYR A 163 8.70 -21.75 -6.39
CA TYR A 163 7.77 -20.75 -6.91
C TYR A 163 7.98 -19.39 -6.25
N LEU A 164 7.90 -19.27 -4.93
CA LEU A 164 7.93 -17.97 -4.27
C LEU A 164 9.29 -17.29 -4.37
N GLU A 165 10.38 -17.97 -4.01
CA GLU A 165 11.73 -17.39 -3.99
C GLU A 165 12.20 -16.90 -5.37
N PRO A 166 12.07 -17.68 -6.47
CA PRO A 166 12.46 -17.20 -7.79
C PRO A 166 11.62 -15.99 -8.25
N ASN A 167 10.31 -16.00 -7.98
CA ASN A 167 9.45 -14.88 -8.34
C ASN A 167 9.79 -13.63 -7.51
N PHE A 168 9.98 -13.74 -6.19
CA PHE A 168 10.41 -12.61 -5.37
C PHE A 168 11.74 -12.04 -5.84
N LYS A 169 12.71 -12.91 -6.16
CA LYS A 169 13.98 -12.49 -6.75
C LYS A 169 13.76 -11.66 -8.02
N SER A 170 12.97 -12.16 -8.97
CA SER A 170 12.66 -11.44 -10.22
C SER A 170 11.94 -10.11 -9.97
N HIS A 171 10.98 -10.07 -9.04
CA HIS A 171 10.28 -8.85 -8.66
C HIS A 171 11.22 -7.80 -8.05
N PHE A 172 12.10 -8.20 -7.13
CA PHE A 172 13.04 -7.28 -6.48
C PHE A 172 14.13 -6.81 -7.44
N GLU A 173 14.66 -7.69 -8.28
CA GLU A 173 15.60 -7.31 -9.34
C GLU A 173 14.96 -6.35 -10.34
N PHE A 174 13.72 -6.60 -10.74
CA PHE A 174 12.97 -5.69 -11.60
C PHE A 174 12.82 -4.31 -10.95
N LEU A 175 12.31 -4.22 -9.72
CA LEU A 175 12.10 -2.94 -9.03
C LEU A 175 13.42 -2.19 -8.79
N GLU A 176 14.48 -2.89 -8.40
CA GLU A 176 15.83 -2.34 -8.26
C GLU A 176 16.30 -1.69 -9.59
N GLN A 177 16.07 -2.35 -10.73
CA GLN A 177 16.44 -1.79 -12.04
C GLN A 177 15.51 -0.66 -12.49
N GLN A 178 14.22 -0.73 -12.14
CA GLN A 178 13.28 0.34 -12.44
C GLN A 178 13.67 1.61 -11.70
N LEU A 179 14.06 1.53 -10.43
CA LEU A 179 14.55 2.70 -9.68
C LEU A 179 15.86 3.27 -10.26
N LYS A 180 16.79 2.41 -10.72
CA LYS A 180 18.04 2.85 -11.37
C LYS A 180 17.81 3.57 -12.70
N SER A 181 16.78 3.16 -13.43
CA SER A 181 16.41 3.71 -14.75
C SER A 181 15.31 4.77 -14.68
N ALA A 182 14.94 5.25 -13.49
CA ALA A 182 13.90 6.24 -13.34
C ALA A 182 14.29 7.57 -14.03
N PRO A 183 13.34 8.26 -14.71
CA PRO A 183 13.62 9.51 -15.43
C PRO A 183 14.25 10.60 -14.56
N GLY A 184 15.04 11.50 -15.17
CA GLY A 184 15.48 12.75 -14.52
C GLY A 184 16.60 12.61 -13.47
N GLY A 185 17.22 11.44 -13.33
CA GLY A 185 18.25 11.20 -12.30
C GLY A 185 17.73 10.49 -11.05
N GLY A 186 16.45 10.11 -11.05
CA GLY A 186 15.85 9.16 -10.11
C GLY A 186 15.57 9.71 -8.71
N GLY A 187 15.21 8.78 -7.83
CA GLY A 187 14.79 9.06 -6.44
C GLY A 187 13.46 8.41 -6.10
N TYR A 188 12.58 8.28 -7.09
CA TYR A 188 11.27 7.62 -7.03
C TYR A 188 11.01 6.81 -8.31
N LEU A 189 9.92 6.04 -8.39
CA LEU A 189 9.64 5.13 -9.52
C LEU A 189 9.49 5.85 -10.87
N CYS A 190 8.98 7.07 -10.84
CA CYS A 190 8.58 7.83 -12.02
C CYS A 190 9.42 9.10 -12.22
N GLY A 191 10.44 9.32 -11.40
CA GLY A 191 11.39 10.41 -11.55
C GLY A 191 11.90 10.93 -10.20
N ASN A 192 12.10 12.24 -10.10
CA ASN A 192 12.71 12.87 -8.93
C ASN A 192 11.68 13.31 -7.86
N THR A 193 10.39 13.19 -8.18
CA THR A 193 9.28 13.53 -7.29
C THR A 193 8.42 12.30 -7.04
N MET A 194 7.92 12.18 -5.81
CA MET A 194 6.99 11.13 -5.41
C MET A 194 5.65 11.29 -6.14
N VAL A 195 5.07 10.18 -6.57
CA VAL A 195 3.77 10.10 -7.24
C VAL A 195 2.91 9.02 -6.59
N GLU A 196 1.66 8.91 -7.01
CA GLU A 196 0.70 7.94 -6.45
C GLU A 196 1.17 6.48 -6.48
N SER A 197 1.88 6.06 -7.54
CA SER A 197 2.44 4.70 -7.61
C SER A 197 3.53 4.44 -6.57
N ASP A 198 4.23 5.47 -6.08
CA ASP A 198 5.18 5.30 -4.99
C ASP A 198 4.47 4.96 -3.69
N ILE A 199 3.34 5.63 -3.40
CA ILE A 199 2.50 5.38 -2.22
C ILE A 199 1.93 3.95 -2.28
N MET A 200 1.52 3.50 -3.46
CA MET A 200 1.06 2.13 -3.68
C MET A 200 2.12 1.08 -3.30
N LEU A 201 3.40 1.35 -3.60
CA LEU A 201 4.48 0.38 -3.48
C LEU A 201 5.04 0.23 -2.05
N VAL A 202 4.87 1.24 -1.17
CA VAL A 202 5.44 1.24 0.19
C VAL A 202 5.05 -0.02 0.99
N PHE A 203 3.76 -0.28 1.14
CA PHE A 203 3.26 -1.40 1.94
C PHE A 203 3.77 -2.78 1.46
N PRO A 204 3.68 -3.14 0.16
CA PRO A 204 4.26 -4.40 -0.32
C PRO A 204 5.75 -4.54 -0.04
N LEU A 205 6.53 -3.46 -0.14
CA LEU A 205 7.96 -3.51 0.13
C LEU A 205 8.26 -3.69 1.63
N GLN A 206 7.47 -3.09 2.51
CA GLN A 206 7.59 -3.36 3.95
C GLN A 206 7.26 -4.81 4.29
N ALA A 207 6.23 -5.39 3.65
CA ALA A 207 5.88 -6.79 3.85
C ALA A 207 7.00 -7.70 3.32
N ALA A 208 7.54 -7.36 2.15
CA ALA A 208 8.65 -8.07 1.56
C ALA A 208 9.93 -8.01 2.41
N GLN A 209 10.21 -6.85 3.02
CA GLN A 209 11.33 -6.67 3.95
C GLN A 209 11.13 -7.49 5.23
N ALA A 210 9.91 -7.47 5.78
CA ALA A 210 9.60 -8.13 7.04
C ALA A 210 9.75 -9.66 6.94
N TRP A 211 9.29 -10.26 5.84
CA TRP A 211 9.18 -11.72 5.79
C TRP A 211 9.35 -12.38 4.42
N ALA A 212 9.53 -11.63 3.31
CA ALA A 212 9.70 -12.20 1.96
C ALA A 212 11.12 -12.09 1.39
N GLY A 213 12.11 -11.76 2.22
CA GLY A 213 13.53 -11.84 1.87
C GLY A 213 14.10 -10.60 1.14
N LEU A 214 13.36 -9.50 1.06
CA LEU A 214 13.90 -8.22 0.60
C LEU A 214 14.94 -7.72 1.61
N SER A 215 16.16 -7.43 1.15
CA SER A 215 17.26 -7.02 2.03
C SER A 215 18.22 -6.04 1.37
N LYS A 216 18.81 -5.16 2.18
CA LYS A 216 19.75 -4.11 1.73
C LYS A 216 21.04 -4.69 1.13
N ALA A 217 21.46 -5.86 1.62
CA ALA A 217 22.65 -6.55 1.12
C ALA A 217 22.52 -6.96 -0.35
N ARG A 218 21.30 -7.27 -0.81
CA ARG A 218 21.04 -7.70 -2.19
C ARG A 218 20.45 -6.60 -3.07
N TYR A 219 19.60 -5.73 -2.51
CA TYR A 219 18.83 -4.72 -3.24
C TYR A 219 19.00 -3.33 -2.59
N PRO A 220 20.22 -2.75 -2.66
CA PRO A 220 20.52 -1.52 -1.94
C PRO A 220 19.73 -0.31 -2.45
N VAL A 221 19.44 -0.21 -3.76
CA VAL A 221 18.69 0.93 -4.31
C VAL A 221 17.22 0.84 -3.92
N LEU A 222 16.62 -0.34 -4.03
CA LEU A 222 15.24 -0.59 -3.61
C LEU A 222 15.05 -0.36 -2.11
N MET A 223 16.01 -0.78 -1.29
CA MET A 223 15.97 -0.51 0.14
C MET A 223 16.17 0.97 0.47
N ALA A 224 17.08 1.68 -0.21
CA ALA A 224 17.24 3.12 -0.01
C ALA A 224 15.99 3.90 -0.43
N TYR A 225 15.27 3.44 -1.46
CA TYR A 225 13.97 3.97 -1.83
C TYR A 225 12.92 3.74 -0.74
N LEU A 226 12.82 2.52 -0.20
CA LEU A 226 11.88 2.22 0.89
C LEU A 226 12.19 3.07 2.13
N GLU A 227 13.46 3.16 2.52
CA GLU A 227 13.95 4.01 3.63
C GLU A 227 13.51 5.46 3.42
N ARG A 228 13.71 6.02 2.22
CA ARG A 228 13.26 7.38 1.88
C ARG A 228 11.76 7.56 2.03
N MET A 229 10.95 6.57 1.66
CA MET A 229 9.48 6.64 1.77
C MET A 229 9.01 6.61 3.22
N VAL A 230 9.59 5.75 4.07
CA VAL A 230 9.20 5.63 5.48
C VAL A 230 9.74 6.79 6.35
N GLU A 231 10.80 7.46 5.91
CA GLU A 231 11.35 8.63 6.59
C GLU A 231 10.51 9.90 6.42
N ARG A 232 9.56 9.91 5.48
CA ARG A 232 8.68 11.06 5.20
C ARG A 232 7.83 11.42 6.41
N GLU A 233 7.62 12.70 6.62
CA GLU A 233 6.89 13.16 7.80
C GLU A 233 5.42 12.72 7.79
N ALA A 234 4.79 12.71 6.62
CA ALA A 234 3.43 12.21 6.45
C ALA A 234 3.31 10.73 6.82
N TYR A 235 4.34 9.92 6.52
CA TYR A 235 4.39 8.52 6.91
C TYR A 235 4.40 8.37 8.43
N LYS A 236 5.31 9.07 9.10
CA LYS A 236 5.42 9.08 10.57
C LYS A 236 4.15 9.63 11.23
N GLN A 237 3.51 10.63 10.64
CA GLN A 237 2.26 11.18 11.13
C GLN A 237 1.13 10.15 11.02
N ALA A 238 1.01 9.44 9.90
CA ALA A 238 0.04 8.37 9.73
C ALA A 238 0.22 7.28 10.82
N GLU A 239 1.45 6.88 11.12
CA GLU A 239 1.72 5.94 12.22
C GLU A 239 1.28 6.50 13.57
N ARG A 240 1.61 7.76 13.89
CA ARG A 240 1.18 8.42 15.14
C ARG A 240 -0.34 8.44 15.27
N ARG A 241 -1.07 8.74 14.20
CA ARG A 241 -2.55 8.74 14.17
C ARG A 241 -3.13 7.37 14.46
N VAL A 242 -2.51 6.30 13.95
CA VAL A 242 -2.93 4.93 14.30
C VAL A 242 -2.64 4.63 15.77
N VAL A 243 -1.46 4.99 16.29
CA VAL A 243 -1.13 4.80 17.71
C VAL A 243 -2.10 5.56 18.62
N GLU A 244 -2.51 6.78 18.26
CA GLU A 244 -3.51 7.56 19.00
C GLU A 244 -4.87 6.85 19.09
N VAL A 245 -5.25 6.10 18.05
CA VAL A 245 -6.57 5.45 17.95
C VAL A 245 -6.55 4.01 18.47
N GLU A 246 -5.50 3.24 18.20
CA GLU A 246 -5.40 1.82 18.54
C GLU A 246 -4.46 1.52 19.72
N GLY A 247 -3.68 2.50 20.18
CA GLY A 247 -2.67 2.35 21.24
C GLY A 247 -1.37 1.67 20.79
N SER A 248 -1.31 1.13 19.57
CA SER A 248 -0.12 0.51 19.00
C SER A 248 -0.15 0.58 17.47
N PHE A 249 1.00 0.35 16.85
CA PHE A 249 1.10 0.31 15.40
C PHE A 249 1.99 -0.87 14.96
N LYS A 250 1.47 -1.66 14.02
CA LYS A 250 2.23 -2.72 13.33
C LYS A 250 2.10 -2.47 11.82
N PRO A 251 3.22 -2.25 11.10
CA PRO A 251 3.17 -1.79 9.70
C PRO A 251 2.61 -2.82 8.75
N VAL A 252 2.88 -4.10 8.99
CA VAL A 252 2.48 -5.20 8.10
C VAL A 252 1.98 -6.38 8.90
N PHE A 253 1.08 -7.17 8.28
CA PHE A 253 0.51 -8.36 8.89
C PHE A 253 1.57 -9.44 9.10
#